data_AF-A0A350M2P3-F1
#
_entry.id   AF-A0A350M2P3-F1
#
_cell.length_a   1.000
_cell.length_b   1.000
_cell.length_c   1.000
_cell.angle_alpha   90.00
_cell.angle_beta   90.00
_cell.angle_gamma   90.00
#
_symmetry.space_group_name_H-M   'P 1'
#
loop_
_entity.id
_entity.type
_entity.pdbx_description
1 polymer ?
#
loop_
_entity_poly.entity_id
_entity_poly.type
_entity_poly.pdbx_seq_one_letter_code
_entity_poly.pdbx_strand_id
1 'polypeptide(L)'
;ILRAFDLQTGYEIERSKNGSGPFNYEFHPGLEAQEAEGMTIWDLDDANVPGITGKLHILMLENDVRSSDDVYFKHYTDKFAYPVLYTDSDYGGGPLPLRANLPNLETKGFNDVISSVWVPSGWVIEVFEHAYFEGASTQFRISDSSIHNEGWGDRISSVKIFPPDAKQPTAIPNAPAPVCDGTIVDGYCWYLGREGLSCNDVCASHGGYDSATRTYAGSSGSSVKCWRVITSLNITLDDFYETAQSGRGCFVIRSSSGNYLGYWDELPTTADVPGGQRICACRR
;
A
#
# COMPACT_ATOMS: atom_id res chain seq x y z
N ILE A 1 -20.70 3.05 0.65
CA ILE A 1 -19.41 2.34 0.52
C ILE A 1 -19.59 1.06 -0.31
N LEU A 2 -18.70 0.81 -1.26
CA LEU A 2 -18.66 -0.41 -2.07
C LEU A 2 -17.59 -1.36 -1.55
N ARG A 3 -17.82 -2.65 -1.73
CA ARG A 3 -16.92 -3.72 -1.33
C ARG A 3 -16.87 -4.76 -2.43
N ALA A 4 -15.66 -5.17 -2.81
CA ALA A 4 -15.41 -6.23 -3.77
C ALA A 4 -15.10 -7.51 -3.02
N PHE A 5 -15.71 -8.62 -3.42
CA PHE A 5 -15.51 -9.93 -2.80
C PHE A 5 -15.08 -10.95 -3.86
N ASP A 6 -14.21 -11.87 -3.46
CA ASP A 6 -13.92 -13.08 -4.21
C ASP A 6 -15.15 -13.99 -4.16
N LEU A 7 -15.71 -14.35 -5.30
CA LEU A 7 -16.94 -15.15 -5.36
C LEU A 7 -16.72 -16.63 -5.00
N GLN A 8 -15.48 -17.12 -5.08
CA GLN A 8 -15.14 -18.50 -4.76
C GLN A 8 -14.90 -18.69 -3.27
N THR A 9 -14.23 -17.73 -2.61
CA THR A 9 -13.87 -17.82 -1.20
C THR A 9 -14.75 -16.98 -0.28
N GLY A 10 -15.50 -16.02 -0.83
CA GLY A 10 -16.30 -15.05 -0.07
C GLY A 10 -15.46 -13.98 0.65
N TYR A 11 -14.15 -13.90 0.41
CA TYR A 11 -13.26 -12.94 1.08
C TYR A 11 -13.35 -11.55 0.44
N GLU A 12 -13.30 -10.50 1.26
CA GLU A 12 -13.21 -9.12 0.78
C GLU A 12 -11.85 -8.91 0.09
N ILE A 13 -11.85 -8.54 -1.19
CA ILE A 13 -10.64 -8.26 -1.99
C ILE A 13 -10.23 -6.80 -1.83
N GLU A 14 -11.20 -5.89 -1.90
CA GLU A 14 -10.96 -4.45 -1.84
C GLU A 14 -12.23 -3.72 -1.35
N ARG A 15 -12.05 -2.54 -0.79
CA ARG A 15 -13.13 -1.68 -0.30
C ARG A 15 -12.95 -0.26 -0.82
N SER A 16 -14.04 0.38 -1.18
CA SER A 16 -13.96 1.75 -1.64
C SER A 16 -13.59 2.72 -0.51
N LYS A 17 -12.77 3.73 -0.84
CA LYS A 17 -12.23 4.71 0.12
C LYS A 17 -12.81 6.11 -0.13
N ASN A 18 -12.76 6.96 0.90
CA ASN A 18 -13.06 8.39 0.77
C ASN A 18 -11.86 9.14 0.19
N GLY A 19 -12.08 10.03 -0.76
CA GLY A 19 -11.17 11.14 -1.06
C GLY A 19 -9.87 10.79 -1.77
N SER A 20 -9.44 9.54 -1.82
CA SER A 20 -8.13 9.18 -2.38
C SER A 20 -7.99 7.73 -2.86
N GLY A 21 -7.04 7.50 -3.76
CA GLY A 21 -6.68 6.17 -4.27
C GLY A 21 -7.54 5.63 -5.44
N PRO A 22 -7.25 4.40 -5.91
CA PRO A 22 -7.79 3.82 -7.15
C PRO A 22 -9.26 3.34 -7.04
N PHE A 23 -9.73 2.96 -5.85
CA PHE A 23 -11.14 2.62 -5.58
C PHE A 23 -11.80 3.71 -4.75
N ASN A 24 -11.63 4.96 -5.16
CA ASN A 24 -12.23 6.10 -4.47
C ASN A 24 -13.71 6.23 -4.82
N TYR A 25 -14.57 5.70 -3.96
CA TYR A 25 -16.01 5.84 -4.04
C TYR A 25 -16.58 5.99 -2.63
N GLU A 26 -16.97 7.21 -2.30
CA GLU A 26 -17.75 7.53 -1.12
C GLU A 26 -18.91 8.40 -1.54
N PHE A 27 -20.06 8.19 -0.89
CA PHE A 27 -21.20 9.06 -1.00
C PHE A 27 -21.76 9.25 0.41
N HIS A 28 -22.15 10.48 0.72
CA HIS A 28 -22.80 10.85 1.97
C HIS A 28 -24.28 11.07 1.69
N PRO A 29 -25.19 10.15 2.06
CA PRO A 29 -26.62 10.36 1.85
C PRO A 29 -27.17 11.40 2.83
N GLY A 30 -27.97 12.37 2.34
CA GLY A 30 -28.50 13.47 3.15
C GLY A 30 -29.32 14.47 2.31
N LEU A 31 -29.86 15.52 2.95
CA LEU A 31 -30.72 16.53 2.29
C LEU A 31 -29.96 17.51 1.36
N GLU A 32 -28.63 17.58 1.45
CA GLU A 32 -27.73 18.42 0.65
C GLU A 32 -26.42 17.63 0.45
N ALA A 33 -26.44 16.56 -0.35
CA ALA A 33 -25.38 15.56 -0.28
C ALA A 33 -25.20 14.70 -1.55
N GLN A 34 -24.17 13.84 -1.52
CA GLN A 34 -23.81 12.95 -2.63
C GLN A 34 -24.78 11.77 -2.71
N GLU A 35 -25.41 11.59 -3.86
CA GLU A 35 -26.36 10.52 -4.15
C GLU A 35 -25.79 9.54 -5.19
N ALA A 36 -25.95 8.24 -4.91
CA ALA A 36 -25.59 7.18 -5.83
C ALA A 36 -26.73 6.98 -6.84
N GLU A 37 -26.50 7.30 -8.11
CA GLU A 37 -27.57 7.42 -9.10
C GLU A 37 -27.59 6.25 -10.09
N GLY A 38 -26.41 5.72 -10.42
CA GLY A 38 -26.31 4.58 -11.32
C GLY A 38 -25.06 3.78 -11.08
N MET A 39 -25.19 2.46 -11.12
CA MET A 39 -24.06 1.55 -11.11
C MET A 39 -24.29 0.51 -12.19
N THR A 40 -23.31 0.32 -13.06
CA THR A 40 -23.34 -0.72 -14.07
C THR A 40 -22.01 -1.46 -14.12
N ILE A 41 -22.10 -2.75 -14.43
CA ILE A 41 -20.96 -3.55 -14.83
C ILE A 41 -21.05 -3.68 -16.34
N TRP A 42 -20.17 -2.98 -17.04
CA TRP A 42 -20.00 -3.05 -18.49
C TRP A 42 -18.52 -3.11 -18.78
N ASP A 43 -18.04 -4.27 -19.25
CA ASP A 43 -16.64 -4.44 -19.59
C ASP A 43 -16.28 -3.64 -20.85
N LEU A 44 -15.55 -2.54 -20.64
CA LEU A 44 -15.04 -1.64 -21.66
C LEU A 44 -13.50 -1.63 -21.70
N ASP A 45 -12.83 -2.59 -21.07
CA ASP A 45 -11.36 -2.61 -21.03
C ASP A 45 -10.72 -2.71 -22.42
N ASP A 46 -11.33 -3.48 -23.32
CA ASP A 46 -10.89 -3.66 -24.70
C ASP A 46 -11.78 -2.93 -25.71
N ALA A 47 -12.71 -2.11 -25.22
CA ALA A 47 -13.62 -1.35 -26.06
C ALA A 47 -12.94 -0.04 -26.51
N ASN A 48 -13.14 0.33 -27.77
CA ASN A 48 -12.62 1.59 -28.31
C ASN A 48 -13.56 2.76 -27.98
N VAL A 49 -13.78 3.03 -26.69
CA VAL A 49 -14.58 4.16 -26.20
C VAL A 49 -13.63 5.28 -25.76
N PRO A 50 -13.58 6.42 -26.45
CA PRO A 50 -12.67 7.51 -26.10
C PRO A 50 -12.88 7.99 -24.66
N GLY A 51 -11.82 7.94 -23.85
CA GLY A 51 -11.82 8.44 -22.47
C GLY A 51 -12.51 7.56 -21.43
N ILE A 52 -13.03 6.39 -21.82
CA ILE A 52 -13.73 5.46 -20.91
C ILE A 52 -13.10 4.07 -21.03
N THR A 53 -12.66 3.52 -19.90
CA THR A 53 -12.09 2.17 -19.77
C THR A 53 -12.54 1.54 -18.46
N GLY A 54 -12.43 0.23 -18.28
CA GLY A 54 -12.82 -0.46 -17.04
C GLY A 54 -14.11 -1.26 -17.18
N LYS A 55 -14.51 -1.89 -16.07
CA LYS A 55 -15.66 -2.79 -16.00
C LYS A 55 -16.79 -2.28 -15.14
N LEU A 56 -16.46 -1.56 -14.06
CA LEU A 56 -17.44 -0.98 -13.16
C LEU A 56 -17.55 0.51 -13.43
N HIS A 57 -18.75 0.99 -13.70
CA HIS A 57 -19.02 2.39 -13.99
C HIS A 57 -20.10 2.90 -13.08
N ILE A 58 -19.85 4.04 -12.45
CA ILE A 58 -20.70 4.60 -11.41
C ILE A 58 -20.97 6.06 -11.71
N LEU A 59 -22.25 6.40 -11.71
CA LEU A 59 -22.75 7.75 -11.74
C LEU A 59 -23.09 8.18 -10.31
N MET A 60 -22.50 9.28 -9.88
CA MET A 60 -22.81 9.93 -8.62
C MET A 60 -23.13 11.38 -8.89
N LEU A 61 -24.22 11.85 -8.28
CA LEU A 61 -24.60 13.25 -8.31
C LEU A 61 -24.31 13.86 -6.96
N GLU A 62 -23.70 15.04 -6.97
CA GLU A 62 -23.67 15.92 -5.82
C GLU A 62 -24.73 16.98 -6.05
N ASN A 63 -25.87 16.79 -5.37
CA ASN A 63 -27.01 17.69 -5.47
C ASN A 63 -26.96 18.63 -4.25
N ASP A 64 -26.44 19.83 -4.47
CA ASP A 64 -26.31 20.85 -3.45
C ASP A 64 -27.19 22.06 -3.78
N VAL A 65 -28.29 22.18 -3.03
CA VAL A 65 -29.24 23.28 -3.16
C VAL A 65 -28.66 24.66 -2.80
N ARG A 66 -27.45 24.74 -2.24
CA ARG A 66 -26.76 25.98 -1.82
C ARG A 66 -25.53 26.30 -2.64
N SER A 67 -25.03 25.38 -3.46
CA SER A 67 -23.83 25.59 -4.25
C SER A 67 -24.01 25.05 -5.68
N SER A 68 -22.91 24.76 -6.38
CA SER A 68 -22.98 24.21 -7.74
C SER A 68 -23.00 22.70 -7.66
N ASP A 69 -23.83 22.07 -8.49
CA ASP A 69 -23.92 20.62 -8.57
C ASP A 69 -22.76 20.04 -9.39
N ASP A 70 -22.23 18.89 -8.95
CA ASP A 70 -21.22 18.14 -9.67
C ASP A 70 -21.75 16.77 -10.13
N VAL A 71 -21.36 16.37 -11.34
CA VAL A 71 -21.65 15.04 -11.90
C VAL A 71 -20.34 14.27 -11.96
N TYR A 72 -20.24 13.21 -11.16
CA TYR A 72 -19.08 12.33 -11.17
C TYR A 72 -19.41 11.07 -11.97
N PHE A 73 -18.63 10.84 -13.03
CA PHE A 73 -18.65 9.57 -13.74
C PHE A 73 -17.35 8.83 -13.46
N LYS A 74 -17.44 7.79 -12.61
CA LYS A 74 -16.29 7.03 -12.13
C LYS A 74 -16.21 5.70 -12.86
N HIS A 75 -15.01 5.34 -13.29
CA HIS A 75 -14.75 4.07 -13.97
C HIS A 75 -13.65 3.30 -13.26
N TYR A 76 -13.91 2.02 -12.96
CA TYR A 76 -12.98 1.13 -12.27
C TYR A 76 -12.70 -0.09 -13.14
N THR A 77 -11.44 -0.49 -13.19
CA THR A 77 -10.95 -1.69 -13.91
C THR A 77 -10.36 -2.68 -12.91
N ASP A 78 -10.48 -3.97 -13.22
CA ASP A 78 -9.75 -5.04 -12.53
C ASP A 78 -8.45 -5.41 -13.25
N LYS A 79 -8.24 -4.91 -14.48
CA LYS A 79 -6.98 -5.05 -15.21
C LYS A 79 -5.93 -4.16 -14.59
N PHE A 80 -4.67 -4.60 -14.71
CA PHE A 80 -3.47 -3.94 -14.22
C PHE A 80 -3.58 -2.43 -14.29
N ALA A 81 -3.95 -1.83 -13.17
CA ALA A 81 -3.85 -0.40 -13.07
C ALA A 81 -2.36 -0.05 -13.15
N TYR A 82 -2.07 1.13 -13.67
CA TYR A 82 -0.72 1.66 -13.63
C TYR A 82 -0.40 2.10 -12.20
N PRO A 83 0.86 2.00 -11.73
CA PRO A 83 1.26 2.63 -10.49
C PRO A 83 0.96 4.14 -10.51
N VAL A 84 0.63 4.72 -9.37
CA VAL A 84 0.30 6.15 -9.27
C VAL A 84 1.13 6.78 -8.16
N LEU A 85 1.79 7.91 -8.46
CA LEU A 85 2.42 8.77 -7.46
C LEU A 85 1.42 9.84 -7.02
N TYR A 86 1.45 10.19 -5.75
CA TYR A 86 0.55 11.19 -5.16
C TYR A 86 1.35 12.26 -4.43
N THR A 87 0.93 13.51 -4.57
CA THR A 87 1.63 14.62 -3.90
C THR A 87 1.48 14.61 -2.39
N ASP A 88 0.38 14.04 -1.89
CA ASP A 88 0.05 14.06 -0.47
C ASP A 88 0.08 12.64 0.10
N SER A 89 0.08 12.52 1.43
CA SER A 89 -0.08 11.22 2.10
C SER A 89 -1.49 10.65 1.88
N ASP A 90 -1.66 9.38 2.19
CA ASP A 90 -2.91 8.63 2.08
C ASP A 90 -3.54 8.66 0.68
N TYR A 91 -2.69 8.73 -0.35
CA TYR A 91 -3.06 8.78 -1.77
C TYR A 91 -3.84 10.05 -2.17
N GLY A 92 -3.72 11.12 -1.39
CA GLY A 92 -4.36 12.41 -1.62
C GLY A 92 -3.59 13.31 -2.60
N GLY A 93 -4.10 14.53 -2.79
CA GLY A 93 -3.45 15.52 -3.64
C GLY A 93 -3.45 15.17 -5.13
N GLY A 94 -2.49 15.73 -5.88
CA GLY A 94 -2.37 15.53 -7.31
C GLY A 94 -1.92 14.10 -7.66
N PRO A 95 -2.66 13.35 -8.51
CA PRO A 95 -2.25 12.03 -8.95
C PRO A 95 -1.40 12.09 -10.23
N LEU A 96 -0.32 11.31 -10.29
CA LEU A 96 0.46 11.05 -11.50
C LEU A 96 0.47 9.55 -11.84
N PRO A 97 -0.39 9.10 -12.77
CA PRO A 97 -0.37 7.74 -13.29
C PRO A 97 0.91 7.46 -14.08
N LEU A 98 1.65 6.42 -13.70
CA LEU A 98 2.92 6.03 -14.31
C LEU A 98 2.69 5.04 -15.46
N ARG A 99 2.58 5.58 -16.67
CA ARG A 99 2.38 4.78 -17.90
C ARG A 99 3.67 4.38 -18.60
N ALA A 100 4.78 5.00 -18.24
CA ALA A 100 6.12 4.72 -18.74
C ALA A 100 7.16 5.18 -17.70
N ASN A 101 8.43 4.81 -17.91
CA ASN A 101 9.54 5.38 -17.15
C ASN A 101 9.58 6.89 -17.36
N LEU A 102 9.75 7.65 -16.27
CA LEU A 102 9.85 9.10 -16.30
C LEU A 102 11.25 9.50 -15.82
N PRO A 103 12.17 9.85 -16.74
CA PRO A 103 13.52 10.25 -16.37
C PRO A 103 13.55 11.62 -15.68
N ASN A 104 12.54 12.46 -15.79
CA ASN A 104 12.51 13.74 -15.09
C ASN A 104 11.07 14.11 -14.73
N LEU A 105 10.75 14.10 -13.43
CA LEU A 105 9.42 14.41 -12.91
C LEU A 105 9.09 15.90 -12.92
N GLU A 106 10.07 16.78 -13.05
CA GLU A 106 9.85 18.21 -13.25
C GLU A 106 8.98 18.47 -14.49
N THR A 107 9.15 17.66 -15.54
CA THR A 107 8.34 17.74 -16.78
C THR A 107 6.85 17.43 -16.57
N LYS A 108 6.50 16.88 -15.40
CA LYS A 108 5.13 16.59 -14.97
C LYS A 108 4.67 17.50 -13.83
N GLY A 109 5.54 18.32 -13.25
CA GLY A 109 5.26 19.09 -12.03
C GLY A 109 5.26 18.24 -10.76
N PHE A 110 5.96 17.09 -10.75
CA PHE A 110 6.00 16.12 -9.65
C PHE A 110 7.39 15.96 -9.03
N ASN A 111 8.30 16.91 -9.27
CA ASN A 111 9.64 16.87 -8.70
C ASN A 111 9.58 17.17 -7.20
N ASP A 112 10.13 16.28 -6.37
CA ASP A 112 10.34 16.50 -4.93
C ASP A 112 9.06 16.88 -4.15
N VAL A 113 7.90 16.38 -4.59
CA VAL A 113 6.60 16.66 -3.96
C VAL A 113 5.77 15.40 -3.72
N ILE A 114 6.37 14.22 -3.87
CA ILE A 114 5.63 12.94 -3.78
C ILE A 114 5.64 12.46 -2.34
N SER A 115 4.46 12.21 -1.79
CA SER A 115 4.28 11.79 -0.39
C SER A 115 3.63 10.41 -0.22
N SER A 116 3.00 9.86 -1.26
CA SER A 116 2.51 8.47 -1.24
C SER A 116 2.53 7.82 -2.63
N VAL A 117 2.51 6.49 -2.64
CA VAL A 117 2.68 5.67 -3.84
C VAL A 117 1.70 4.53 -3.84
N TRP A 118 0.97 4.36 -4.94
CA TRP A 118 0.12 3.20 -5.13
C TRP A 118 0.76 2.26 -6.16
N VAL A 119 0.96 0.99 -5.76
CA VAL A 119 1.62 -0.03 -6.57
C VAL A 119 0.69 -1.25 -6.70
N PRO A 120 0.15 -1.50 -7.90
CA PRO A 120 -0.74 -2.62 -8.14
C PRO A 120 0.01 -3.95 -8.05
N SER A 121 -0.72 -5.01 -7.73
CA SER A 121 -0.14 -6.34 -7.58
C SER A 121 0.73 -6.71 -8.78
N GLY A 122 1.96 -7.14 -8.49
CA GLY A 122 2.94 -7.56 -9.49
C GLY A 122 3.72 -6.44 -10.17
N TRP A 123 3.36 -5.16 -9.98
CA TRP A 123 4.22 -4.06 -10.40
C TRP A 123 5.39 -3.86 -9.43
N VAL A 124 6.51 -3.39 -9.95
CA VAL A 124 7.58 -2.78 -9.17
C VAL A 124 7.78 -1.38 -9.68
N ILE A 125 7.88 -0.41 -8.77
CA ILE A 125 8.39 0.91 -9.09
C ILE A 125 9.75 1.10 -8.43
N GLU A 126 10.66 1.74 -9.14
CA GLU A 126 11.96 2.15 -8.61
C GLU A 126 12.05 3.65 -8.73
N VAL A 127 12.19 4.32 -7.59
CA VAL A 127 12.25 5.78 -7.50
C VAL A 127 13.67 6.22 -7.20
N PHE A 128 14.01 7.41 -7.67
CA PHE A 128 15.36 7.96 -7.60
C PHE A 128 15.32 9.38 -7.05
N GLU A 129 16.30 9.70 -6.23
CA GLU A 129 16.46 11.01 -5.60
C GLU A 129 16.77 12.12 -6.63
N HIS A 130 17.39 11.77 -7.75
CA HIS A 130 17.74 12.74 -8.79
C HIS A 130 17.05 12.40 -10.11
N ALA A 131 17.02 13.39 -11.00
CA ALA A 131 16.61 13.21 -12.38
C ALA A 131 17.54 12.20 -13.09
N TYR A 132 17.06 11.68 -14.20
CA TYR A 132 17.73 10.73 -15.09
C TYR A 132 18.16 9.41 -14.42
N PHE A 133 17.41 8.98 -13.40
CA PHE A 133 17.62 7.74 -12.65
C PHE A 133 18.93 7.70 -11.86
N GLU A 134 19.34 8.85 -11.32
CA GLU A 134 20.58 9.01 -10.56
C GLU A 134 20.32 9.20 -9.05
N GLY A 135 21.40 9.19 -8.27
CA GLY A 135 21.34 9.38 -6.82
C GLY A 135 20.96 8.11 -6.05
N ALA A 136 20.52 8.29 -4.80
CA ALA A 136 19.94 7.20 -4.04
C ALA A 136 18.70 6.64 -4.76
N SER A 137 18.38 5.36 -4.53
CA SER A 137 17.15 4.74 -5.06
C SER A 137 16.52 3.77 -4.08
N THR A 138 15.22 3.56 -4.22
CA THR A 138 14.46 2.52 -3.52
C THR A 138 13.37 1.94 -4.41
N GLN A 139 12.91 0.74 -4.07
CA GLN A 139 11.82 0.07 -4.79
C GLN A 139 10.58 -0.02 -3.92
N PHE A 140 9.42 0.18 -4.54
CA PHE A 140 8.12 -0.15 -3.96
C PHE A 140 7.46 -1.25 -4.79
N ARG A 141 7.06 -2.33 -4.11
CA ARG A 141 6.41 -3.52 -4.70
C ARG A 141 4.93 -3.61 -4.33
N ILE A 142 4.51 -2.74 -3.41
CA ILE A 142 3.17 -2.60 -2.86
C ILE A 142 2.97 -1.13 -2.49
N SER A 143 1.71 -0.74 -2.41
CA SER A 143 1.32 0.64 -2.11
C SER A 143 1.81 1.07 -0.73
N ASP A 144 2.30 2.30 -0.65
CA ASP A 144 2.73 2.96 0.57
C ASP A 144 1.95 4.27 0.76
N SER A 145 1.15 4.36 1.81
CA SER A 145 0.32 5.54 2.09
C SER A 145 1.09 6.75 2.62
N SER A 146 2.35 6.61 3.06
CA SER A 146 3.18 7.75 3.45
C SER A 146 4.65 7.36 3.44
N ILE A 147 5.35 7.75 2.37
CA ILE A 147 6.76 7.41 2.16
C ILE A 147 7.75 8.30 2.93
N HIS A 148 7.22 9.27 3.68
CA HIS A 148 7.98 10.05 4.66
C HIS A 148 8.57 9.16 5.76
N ASN A 149 7.88 8.08 6.12
CA ASN A 149 8.33 7.14 7.16
C ASN A 149 9.60 6.38 6.75
N GLU A 150 9.84 6.22 5.45
CA GLU A 150 11.09 5.68 4.91
C GLU A 150 12.10 6.76 4.48
N GLY A 151 11.80 8.04 4.75
CA GLY A 151 12.65 9.17 4.40
C GLY A 151 12.65 9.51 2.91
N TRP A 152 11.67 9.05 2.13
CA TRP A 152 11.59 9.24 0.68
C TRP A 152 10.55 10.28 0.23
N GLY A 153 9.70 10.75 1.16
CA GLY A 153 8.75 11.82 0.88
C GLY A 153 9.45 13.08 0.40
N ASP A 154 8.89 13.73 -0.62
CA ASP A 154 9.32 15.00 -1.17
C ASP A 154 10.79 15.02 -1.65
N ARG A 155 11.30 13.88 -2.13
CA ARG A 155 12.69 13.73 -2.61
C ARG A 155 12.82 13.06 -3.97
N ILE A 156 11.69 12.64 -4.56
CA ILE A 156 11.71 11.81 -5.77
C ILE A 156 11.73 12.71 -7.01
N SER A 157 12.74 12.51 -7.85
CA SER A 157 12.97 13.31 -9.07
C SER A 157 12.88 12.47 -10.37
N SER A 158 12.98 11.14 -10.29
CA SER A 158 12.71 10.25 -11.44
C SER A 158 12.22 8.86 -11.03
N VAL A 159 11.59 8.13 -11.96
CA VAL A 159 10.97 6.82 -11.67
C VAL A 159 11.03 5.86 -12.86
N LYS A 160 11.36 4.60 -12.56
CA LYS A 160 11.18 3.45 -13.46
C LYS A 160 10.02 2.59 -12.98
N ILE A 161 9.29 2.02 -13.93
CA ILE A 161 8.19 1.09 -13.68
C ILE A 161 8.47 -0.24 -14.36
N PHE A 162 8.12 -1.32 -13.67
CA PHE A 162 8.28 -2.69 -14.13
C PHE A 162 6.91 -3.37 -14.02
N PRO A 163 6.22 -3.62 -15.15
CA PRO A 163 4.93 -4.30 -15.12
C PRO A 163 5.09 -5.80 -14.80
N PRO A 164 4.04 -6.45 -14.26
CA PRO A 164 4.04 -7.84 -13.80
C PRO A 164 4.54 -8.89 -14.80
N ASP A 165 4.41 -8.63 -16.11
CA ASP A 165 4.75 -9.56 -17.19
C ASP A 165 5.81 -9.04 -18.16
N ALA A 166 6.38 -7.84 -17.94
CA ALA A 166 7.66 -7.56 -18.59
C ALA A 166 8.62 -8.57 -18.00
N LYS A 167 9.29 -9.37 -18.85
CA LYS A 167 10.47 -10.15 -18.43
C LYS A 167 11.35 -9.20 -17.62
N GLN A 168 11.21 -9.25 -16.30
CA GLN A 168 11.89 -8.37 -15.39
C GLN A 168 13.36 -8.55 -15.76
N PRO A 169 14.14 -7.49 -16.00
CA PRO A 169 15.57 -7.65 -16.16
C PRO A 169 16.02 -8.42 -14.94
N THR A 170 16.27 -9.72 -15.11
CA THR A 170 16.72 -10.56 -14.02
C THR A 170 17.98 -9.89 -13.56
N ALA A 171 17.99 -9.47 -12.29
CA ALA A 171 19.17 -8.96 -11.63
C ALA A 171 20.38 -9.79 -12.06
N ILE A 172 21.48 -9.08 -12.33
CA ILE A 172 22.78 -9.62 -12.73
C ILE A 172 22.99 -11.04 -12.16
N PRO A 173 23.25 -12.07 -12.98
CA PRO A 173 23.60 -13.37 -12.45
C PRO A 173 24.96 -13.20 -11.77
N ASN A 174 24.99 -13.33 -10.44
CA ASN A 174 26.15 -13.52 -9.54
C ASN A 174 26.26 -12.57 -8.33
N ALA A 175 25.21 -11.83 -7.95
CA ALA A 175 25.02 -11.54 -6.53
C ALA A 175 24.09 -12.62 -5.97
N PRO A 176 24.48 -13.41 -4.95
CA PRO A 176 23.50 -14.24 -4.26
C PRO A 176 22.46 -13.30 -3.68
N ALA A 177 21.20 -13.42 -4.14
CA ALA A 177 20.08 -12.74 -3.50
C ALA A 177 20.14 -13.06 -2.00
N PRO A 178 20.14 -12.08 -1.08
CA PRO A 178 19.98 -12.34 0.34
C PRO A 178 18.89 -13.39 0.60
N VAL A 179 19.33 -14.61 0.91
CA VAL A 179 18.42 -15.72 1.17
C VAL A 179 17.65 -15.39 2.44
N CYS A 180 16.33 -15.54 2.40
CA CYS A 180 15.51 -15.39 3.59
C CYS A 180 15.86 -16.49 4.60
N ASP A 181 16.49 -16.10 5.71
CA ASP A 181 16.75 -16.98 6.86
C ASP A 181 15.66 -16.84 7.94
N GLY A 182 14.59 -16.10 7.63
CA GLY A 182 13.37 -15.95 8.43
C GLY A 182 12.20 -16.78 7.88
N THR A 183 10.97 -16.39 8.23
CA THR A 183 9.76 -17.05 7.73
C THR A 183 9.22 -16.35 6.47
N ILE A 184 8.92 -17.13 5.44
CA ILE A 184 8.26 -16.61 4.23
C ILE A 184 6.74 -16.59 4.39
N VAL A 185 6.12 -15.42 4.23
CA VAL A 185 4.66 -15.24 4.19
C VAL A 185 4.30 -14.29 3.04
N ASP A 186 3.48 -14.76 2.10
CA ASP A 186 3.11 -14.08 0.84
C ASP A 186 4.28 -13.40 0.12
N GLY A 187 5.43 -14.07 0.07
CA GLY A 187 6.60 -13.59 -0.68
C GLY A 187 7.54 -12.66 0.09
N TYR A 188 7.19 -12.20 1.29
CA TYR A 188 8.06 -11.37 2.15
C TYR A 188 8.83 -12.23 3.16
N CYS A 189 10.00 -11.75 3.61
CA CYS A 189 10.82 -12.44 4.64
C CYS A 189 10.59 -11.80 6.00
N TRP A 190 9.98 -12.54 6.93
CA TRP A 190 9.56 -12.04 8.22
C TRP A 190 10.46 -12.52 9.36
N TYR A 191 10.71 -11.61 10.30
CA TYR A 191 11.50 -11.84 11.49
C TYR A 191 10.77 -11.30 12.72
N LEU A 192 10.93 -12.00 13.84
CA LEU A 192 10.58 -11.48 15.16
C LEU A 192 11.76 -10.67 15.70
N GLY A 193 11.55 -9.38 15.94
CA GLY A 193 12.54 -8.52 16.57
C GLY A 193 12.75 -8.83 18.05
N ARG A 194 13.87 -8.39 18.62
CA ARG A 194 14.03 -8.38 20.08
C ARG A 194 13.21 -7.26 20.70
N GLU A 195 12.99 -7.35 22.01
CA GLU A 195 12.21 -6.37 22.75
C GLU A 195 12.77 -4.95 22.54
N GLY A 196 11.89 -4.01 22.19
CA GLY A 196 12.24 -2.61 21.99
C GLY A 196 13.05 -2.29 20.74
N LEU A 197 13.40 -3.26 19.88
CA LEU A 197 14.08 -2.96 18.62
C LEU A 197 13.13 -2.41 17.56
N SER A 198 13.61 -1.43 16.79
CA SER A 198 12.92 -0.97 15.59
C SER A 198 13.07 -1.99 14.45
N CYS A 199 12.18 -1.95 13.45
CA CYS A 199 12.34 -2.82 12.29
C CYS A 199 13.55 -2.46 11.42
N ASN A 200 14.07 -1.24 11.52
CA ASN A 200 15.35 -0.89 10.90
C ASN A 200 16.51 -1.64 11.58
N ASP A 201 16.51 -1.73 12.91
CA ASP A 201 17.53 -2.46 13.66
C ASP A 201 17.44 -3.97 13.42
N VAL A 202 16.22 -4.53 13.41
CA VAL A 202 15.99 -5.94 13.08
C VAL A 202 16.54 -6.23 11.69
N CYS A 203 16.17 -5.42 10.70
CA CYS A 203 16.51 -5.68 9.31
C CYS A 203 17.93 -5.25 8.91
N ALA A 204 18.70 -4.58 9.77
CA ALA A 204 20.07 -4.14 9.47
C ALA A 204 21.00 -5.29 9.03
N SER A 205 20.76 -6.50 9.56
CA SER A 205 21.50 -7.72 9.17
C SER A 205 20.77 -8.61 8.15
N HIS A 206 19.59 -8.19 7.69
CA HIS A 206 18.69 -8.97 6.84
C HIS A 206 18.30 -8.19 5.57
N GLY A 207 19.28 -7.62 4.86
CA GLY A 207 19.05 -6.90 3.60
C GLY A 207 18.40 -5.51 3.73
N GLY A 208 18.07 -5.08 4.95
CA GLY A 208 17.41 -3.79 5.23
C GLY A 208 15.88 -3.89 5.30
N TYR A 209 15.25 -2.82 5.77
CA TYR A 209 13.81 -2.76 5.99
C TYR A 209 13.01 -2.98 4.70
N ASP A 210 11.96 -3.79 4.79
CA ASP A 210 10.96 -3.96 3.75
C ASP A 210 9.63 -3.31 4.17
N SER A 211 9.05 -2.50 3.27
CA SER A 211 7.82 -1.76 3.52
C SER A 211 6.62 -2.65 3.78
N ALA A 212 6.68 -3.95 3.43
CA ALA A 212 5.69 -4.95 3.82
C ALA A 212 5.47 -4.99 5.34
N THR A 213 6.47 -4.64 6.14
CA THR A 213 6.32 -4.46 7.59
C THR A 213 5.11 -3.59 7.92
N ARG A 214 4.96 -2.45 7.24
CA ARG A 214 3.90 -1.47 7.46
C ARG A 214 2.64 -1.74 6.63
N THR A 215 2.83 -2.15 5.38
CA THR A 215 1.78 -2.19 4.35
C THR A 215 1.09 -3.56 4.22
N TYR A 216 1.71 -4.61 4.76
CA TYR A 216 1.13 -5.95 4.76
C TYR A 216 0.62 -6.34 6.16
N ALA A 217 1.51 -6.39 7.16
CA ALA A 217 1.14 -6.76 8.53
C ALA A 217 0.91 -5.54 9.42
N GLY A 218 1.54 -4.40 9.14
CA GLY A 218 1.48 -3.21 9.98
C GLY A 218 0.23 -2.37 9.78
N SER A 219 0.32 -1.10 10.19
CA SER A 219 -0.81 -0.16 10.28
C SER A 219 -1.52 0.13 8.96
N SER A 220 -0.81 0.02 7.83
CA SER A 220 -1.39 0.18 6.48
C SER A 220 -1.77 -1.17 5.84
N GLY A 221 -1.63 -2.26 6.59
CA GLY A 221 -2.01 -3.61 6.24
C GLY A 221 -3.34 -4.01 6.86
N SER A 222 -3.40 -5.19 7.49
CA SER A 222 -4.61 -5.65 8.19
C SER A 222 -4.27 -6.54 9.38
N SER A 223 -5.14 -6.56 10.38
CA SER A 223 -5.05 -7.43 11.55
C SER A 223 -4.95 -8.92 11.18
N VAL A 224 -5.73 -9.35 10.18
CA VAL A 224 -5.69 -10.72 9.65
C VAL A 224 -4.31 -11.08 9.09
N LYS A 225 -3.69 -10.18 8.33
CA LYS A 225 -2.33 -10.39 7.80
C LYS A 225 -1.29 -10.40 8.92
N CYS A 226 -1.43 -9.54 9.93
CA CYS A 226 -0.58 -9.56 11.12
C CYS A 226 -0.65 -10.91 11.86
N TRP A 227 -1.85 -11.38 12.18
CA TRP A 227 -2.06 -12.67 12.84
C TRP A 227 -1.44 -13.83 12.06
N ARG A 228 -1.59 -13.83 10.73
CA ARG A 228 -1.00 -14.85 9.85
C ARG A 228 0.52 -14.85 9.90
N VAL A 229 1.16 -13.68 9.93
CA VAL A 229 2.62 -13.62 10.05
C VAL A 229 3.09 -14.14 11.41
N ILE A 230 2.44 -13.72 12.50
CA ILE A 230 2.80 -14.15 13.86
C ILE A 230 2.72 -15.68 13.98
N THR A 231 1.62 -16.27 13.54
CA THR A 231 1.43 -17.72 13.61
C THR A 231 2.40 -18.49 12.70
N SER A 232 2.73 -17.95 11.53
CA SER A 232 3.73 -18.53 10.62
C SER A 232 5.17 -18.46 11.17
N LEU A 233 5.45 -17.51 12.05
CA LEU A 233 6.70 -17.43 12.82
C LEU A 233 6.76 -18.46 13.97
N ASN A 234 5.79 -19.38 14.05
CA ASN A 234 5.64 -20.35 15.15
C ASN A 234 5.55 -19.70 16.54
N ILE A 235 4.96 -18.50 16.61
CA ILE A 235 4.70 -17.81 17.87
C ILE A 235 3.33 -18.27 18.40
N THR A 236 3.33 -18.90 19.57
CA THR A 236 2.10 -19.30 20.27
C THR A 236 1.47 -18.09 20.94
N LEU A 237 0.21 -17.81 20.61
CA LEU A 237 -0.57 -16.73 21.19
C LEU A 237 -1.56 -17.26 22.24
N ASP A 238 -1.62 -16.59 23.39
CA ASP A 238 -2.73 -16.75 24.34
C ASP A 238 -3.99 -16.01 23.85
N ASP A 239 -3.80 -14.85 23.21
CA ASP A 239 -4.87 -14.03 22.65
C ASP A 239 -4.34 -13.07 21.57
N PHE A 240 -5.23 -12.43 20.82
CA PHE A 240 -4.91 -11.46 19.77
C PHE A 240 -5.86 -10.26 19.80
N TYR A 241 -5.31 -9.05 19.81
CA TYR A 241 -6.08 -7.81 19.96
C TYR A 241 -5.86 -6.83 18.80
N GLU A 242 -6.93 -6.16 18.40
CA GLU A 242 -6.87 -4.99 17.51
C GLU A 242 -6.93 -3.70 18.35
N THR A 243 -6.08 -2.74 18.03
CA THR A 243 -5.88 -1.51 18.81
C THR A 243 -5.76 -0.30 17.89
N ALA A 244 -5.97 0.89 18.46
CA ALA A 244 -5.91 2.17 17.75
C ALA A 244 -5.20 3.24 18.61
N GLN A 245 -4.16 2.84 19.34
CA GLN A 245 -3.68 3.63 20.48
C GLN A 245 -2.28 4.20 20.32
N SER A 246 -1.40 3.58 19.54
CA SER A 246 0.03 3.86 19.65
C SER A 246 0.80 3.82 18.33
N GLY A 247 0.16 3.43 17.23
CA GLY A 247 0.82 3.30 15.94
C GLY A 247 1.99 2.33 15.99
N ARG A 248 1.74 1.12 16.50
CA ARG A 248 2.77 0.09 16.70
C ARG A 248 2.74 -1.01 15.64
N GLY A 249 1.83 -0.94 14.67
CA GLY A 249 1.68 -1.95 13.62
C GLY A 249 1.46 -3.35 14.19
N CYS A 250 2.17 -4.35 13.67
CA CYS A 250 2.11 -5.73 14.13
C CYS A 250 3.21 -6.04 15.15
N PHE A 251 2.82 -6.46 16.35
CA PHE A 251 3.77 -6.78 17.42
C PHE A 251 3.22 -7.82 18.40
N VAL A 252 4.10 -8.36 19.25
CA VAL A 252 3.75 -9.29 20.32
C VAL A 252 4.32 -8.84 21.65
N ILE A 253 3.63 -9.14 22.74
CA ILE A 253 4.10 -8.91 24.12
C ILE A 253 4.11 -10.26 24.84
N ARG A 254 5.13 -10.52 25.66
CA ARG A 254 5.21 -11.76 26.43
C ARG A 254 4.13 -11.80 27.50
N SER A 255 3.35 -12.87 27.55
CA SER A 255 2.29 -13.04 28.55
C SER A 255 2.83 -13.67 29.84
N SER A 256 2.02 -13.65 30.90
CA SER A 256 2.35 -14.31 32.17
C SER A 256 2.41 -15.84 32.08
N SER A 257 1.80 -16.44 31.06
CA SER A 257 1.88 -17.89 30.80
C SER A 257 3.23 -18.32 30.21
N GLY A 258 4.02 -17.35 29.71
CA GLY A 258 5.25 -17.59 28.97
C GLY A 258 5.07 -17.65 27.45
N ASN A 259 3.82 -17.62 26.96
CA ASN A 259 3.46 -17.42 25.55
C ASN A 259 3.44 -15.91 25.21
N TYR A 260 2.66 -15.53 24.20
CA TYR A 260 2.56 -14.15 23.72
C TYR A 260 1.10 -13.67 23.62
N LEU A 261 0.90 -12.37 23.78
CA LEU A 261 -0.29 -11.65 23.35
C LEU A 261 0.05 -10.95 22.03
N GLY A 262 -0.75 -11.19 21.00
CA GLY A 262 -0.58 -10.58 19.69
C GLY A 262 -1.37 -9.28 19.56
N TYR A 263 -0.83 -8.31 18.84
CA TYR A 263 -1.45 -7.02 18.63
C TYR A 263 -1.31 -6.55 17.19
N TRP A 264 -2.38 -5.94 16.68
CA TRP A 264 -2.35 -5.10 15.50
C TRP A 264 -2.85 -3.69 15.85
N ASP A 265 -2.13 -2.66 15.42
CA ASP A 265 -2.47 -1.26 15.65
C ASP A 265 -2.69 -0.53 14.32
N GLU A 266 -3.87 0.06 14.15
CA GLU A 266 -4.29 0.73 12.90
C GLU A 266 -3.66 2.10 12.70
N LEU A 267 -3.14 2.75 13.75
CA LEU A 267 -2.55 4.09 13.62
C LEU A 267 -1.19 4.05 12.89
N PRO A 268 -0.81 5.10 12.13
CA PRO A 268 0.45 5.14 11.39
C PRO A 268 1.66 4.85 12.27
N THR A 269 2.50 3.95 11.79
CA THR A 269 3.60 3.40 12.59
C THR A 269 4.67 4.45 12.88
N THR A 270 4.71 4.99 14.10
CA THR A 270 5.69 6.04 14.48
C THR A 270 6.52 5.68 15.72
N ALA A 271 6.24 4.56 16.40
CA ALA A 271 6.78 4.29 17.72
C ALA A 271 7.54 2.96 17.84
N ASP A 272 8.58 2.98 18.67
CA ASP A 272 9.11 1.80 19.34
C ASP A 272 8.00 1.07 20.11
N VAL A 273 8.21 -0.21 20.42
CA VAL A 273 7.28 -1.00 21.26
C VAL A 273 7.96 -1.30 22.61
N PRO A 274 7.92 -0.39 23.60
CA PRO A 274 8.42 -0.68 24.93
C PRO A 274 7.67 -1.88 25.53
N GLY A 275 8.40 -2.89 25.98
CA GLY A 275 7.81 -4.13 26.52
C GLY A 275 7.35 -5.14 25.47
N GLY A 276 7.53 -4.86 24.17
CA GLY A 276 7.08 -5.75 23.09
C GLY A 276 8.10 -5.94 21.98
N GLN A 277 7.81 -6.91 21.13
CA GLN A 277 8.65 -7.36 20.02
C GLN A 277 7.93 -7.10 18.71
N ARG A 278 8.60 -6.38 17.79
CA ARG A 278 8.07 -6.05 16.48
C ARG A 278 8.14 -7.23 15.52
N ILE A 279 7.14 -7.36 14.66
CA ILE A 279 7.14 -8.29 13.53
C ILE A 279 7.58 -7.50 12.28
N CYS A 280 8.74 -7.85 11.73
CA CYS A 280 9.39 -7.03 10.69
C CYS A 280 9.62 -7.84 9.42
N ALA A 281 9.23 -7.26 8.28
CA ALA A 281 9.64 -7.75 6.98
C ALA A 281 10.98 -7.11 6.60
N CYS A 282 11.92 -7.92 6.12
CA CYS A 282 13.23 -7.48 5.67
C CYS A 282 13.49 -7.92 4.23
N ARG A 283 14.34 -7.16 3.51
CA ARG A 283 14.64 -7.39 2.10
C ARG A 283 15.47 -8.66 1.89
N ARG A 284 15.25 -9.27 0.75
CA ARG A 284 16.02 -10.41 0.24
C ARG A 284 16.99 -9.99 -0.85
#